data_AF-A0AAN6G3F5-F1
#
_entry.id   AF-A0AAN6G3F5-F1
#
_cell.length_a   1.000
_cell.length_b   1.000
_cell.length_c   1.000
_cell.angle_alpha   90.00
_cell.angle_beta   90.00
_cell.angle_gamma   90.00
#
_symmetry.space_group_name_H-M   'P 1'
#
loop_
_entity.id
_entity.type
_entity.pdbx_description
1 polymer ?
#
loop_
_entity_poly.entity_id
_entity_poly.type
_entity_poly.pdbx_seq_one_letter_code
_entity_poly.pdbx_strand_id
1 'polypeptide(L)'
;MPHASPSGSTLPPSSCDPSMSTLDHAKADCETEALVSASIQHIRDQVRRRNQWHRSGIVVGRPDLRTLLSDKGAGIARQINLHNAFCAAVSPHDWKAHVFDLTTDVLQSGLINYDHAAGVLRMQRLPPPDLAGHPVLHQNRQMHEDLADIATFRSRFHVMTNGALTGLTSRDIIVSGGSVLACLTTAPSQATEYVRSDIDLFVTARTTSSARALVGEIETVLNKNIPSFKTDFRVFRSPD
;
A
#
# COMPACT_ATOMS: atom_id res chain seq x y z
N MET A 1 -5.65 -50.12 -63.43
CA MET A 1 -5.77 -51.40 -62.70
C MET A 1 -5.41 -51.16 -61.24
N PRO A 2 -6.08 -51.77 -60.24
CA PRO A 2 -7.51 -51.64 -59.91
C PRO A 2 -7.76 -51.37 -58.40
N HIS A 3 -9.05 -51.27 -58.04
CA HIS A 3 -9.67 -51.35 -56.69
C HIS A 3 -9.54 -50.12 -55.77
N ALA A 4 -10.56 -49.66 -55.02
CA ALA A 4 -11.86 -50.22 -54.64
C ALA A 4 -12.87 -49.09 -54.25
N SER A 5 -14.17 -49.38 -54.37
CA SER A 5 -15.30 -48.76 -53.62
C SER A 5 -15.15 -49.05 -52.09
N PRO A 6 -15.95 -48.52 -51.11
CA PRO A 6 -17.35 -48.07 -51.23
C PRO A 6 -17.84 -47.00 -50.20
N SER A 7 -19.17 -46.84 -50.17
CA SER A 7 -20.05 -46.59 -49.00
C SER A 7 -20.26 -45.16 -48.49
N GLY A 8 -21.54 -44.81 -48.36
CA GLY A 8 -22.03 -43.49 -47.97
C GLY A 8 -22.12 -43.23 -46.47
N SER A 9 -22.45 -41.98 -46.14
CA SER A 9 -22.92 -41.59 -44.81
C SER A 9 -24.09 -40.62 -44.95
N THR A 10 -25.24 -41.06 -44.44
CA THR A 10 -26.38 -40.23 -44.07
C THR A 10 -26.06 -39.48 -42.79
N LEU A 11 -26.10 -38.15 -42.83
CA LEU A 11 -26.07 -37.29 -41.63
C LEU A 11 -27.46 -37.29 -40.96
N PRO A 12 -27.55 -37.41 -39.63
CA PRO A 12 -28.81 -37.23 -38.92
C PRO A 12 -29.11 -35.73 -38.68
N PRO A 13 -30.39 -35.37 -38.42
CA PRO A 13 -30.77 -33.99 -38.13
C PRO A 13 -30.32 -33.56 -36.73
N SER A 14 -29.82 -32.33 -36.65
CA SER A 14 -29.47 -31.60 -35.43
C SER A 14 -30.71 -31.34 -34.57
N SER A 15 -30.92 -32.14 -33.53
CA SER A 15 -31.84 -31.82 -32.44
C SER A 15 -31.16 -30.86 -31.47
N CYS A 16 -31.45 -29.56 -31.60
CA CYS A 16 -31.18 -28.60 -30.53
C CYS A 16 -32.10 -28.93 -29.35
N ASP A 17 -31.51 -29.46 -28.28
CA ASP A 17 -32.16 -29.73 -27.00
C ASP A 17 -32.21 -28.41 -26.20
N PRO A 18 -33.38 -27.81 -25.93
CA PRO A 18 -33.49 -26.56 -25.15
C PRO A 18 -33.46 -26.81 -23.63
N SER A 19 -33.12 -28.02 -23.18
CA SER A 19 -33.26 -28.49 -21.80
C SER A 19 -32.04 -28.18 -20.90
N MET A 20 -30.91 -27.72 -21.45
CA MET A 20 -29.71 -27.38 -20.64
C MET A 20 -29.67 -25.93 -20.13
N SER A 21 -30.41 -24.97 -20.70
CA SER A 21 -30.30 -23.56 -20.28
C SER A 21 -31.12 -23.23 -19.03
N THR A 22 -32.24 -23.92 -18.80
CA THR A 22 -33.17 -23.66 -17.68
C THR A 22 -32.67 -24.20 -16.34
N LEU A 23 -31.89 -25.28 -16.36
CA LEU A 23 -31.28 -25.87 -15.16
C LEU A 23 -30.12 -25.03 -14.61
N ASP A 24 -29.32 -24.43 -15.49
CA ASP A 24 -28.23 -23.53 -15.10
C ASP A 24 -28.76 -22.19 -14.55
N HIS A 25 -29.89 -21.69 -15.08
CA HIS A 25 -30.55 -20.49 -14.53
C HIS A 25 -31.17 -20.77 -13.16
N ALA A 26 -31.88 -21.90 -13.00
CA ALA A 26 -32.48 -22.26 -11.71
C ALA A 26 -31.42 -22.50 -10.60
N LYS A 27 -30.24 -23.00 -10.96
CA LYS A 27 -29.13 -23.18 -10.01
C LYS A 27 -28.47 -21.85 -9.64
N ALA A 28 -28.27 -20.96 -10.60
CA ALA A 28 -27.76 -19.60 -10.35
C ALA A 28 -28.73 -18.76 -9.50
N ASP A 29 -30.03 -18.89 -9.73
CA ASP A 29 -31.07 -18.21 -8.95
C ASP A 29 -31.10 -18.71 -7.49
N CYS A 30 -30.96 -20.03 -7.28
CA CYS A 30 -30.90 -20.64 -5.94
C CYS A 30 -29.63 -20.23 -5.16
N GLU A 31 -28.47 -20.16 -5.83
CA GLU A 31 -27.22 -19.67 -5.24
C GLU A 31 -27.30 -18.17 -4.89
N THR A 32 -27.99 -17.39 -5.73
CA THR A 32 -28.23 -15.95 -5.48
C THR A 32 -29.16 -15.74 -4.30
N GLU A 33 -30.26 -16.49 -4.20
CA GLU A 33 -31.18 -16.44 -3.06
C GLU A 33 -30.51 -16.85 -1.75
N ALA A 34 -29.67 -17.89 -1.77
CA ALA A 34 -28.91 -18.32 -0.60
C ALA A 34 -27.92 -17.23 -0.14
N LEU A 35 -27.25 -16.56 -1.08
CA LEU A 35 -26.29 -15.50 -0.78
C LEU A 35 -26.97 -14.22 -0.28
N VAL A 36 -28.12 -13.86 -0.85
CA VAL A 36 -28.96 -12.76 -0.38
C VAL A 36 -29.51 -13.06 1.01
N SER A 37 -30.01 -14.27 1.25
CA SER A 37 -30.52 -14.70 2.55
C SER A 37 -29.43 -14.68 3.63
N ALA A 38 -28.25 -15.20 3.32
CA ALA A 38 -27.08 -15.14 4.21
C ALA A 38 -26.65 -13.69 4.52
N SER A 39 -26.67 -12.82 3.50
CA SER A 39 -26.35 -11.40 3.66
C SER A 39 -27.38 -10.66 4.53
N ILE A 40 -28.67 -10.91 4.32
CA ILE A 40 -29.75 -10.34 5.13
C ILE A 40 -29.66 -10.82 6.57
N GLN A 41 -29.38 -12.11 6.79
CA GLN A 41 -29.22 -12.66 8.12
C GLN A 41 -28.01 -12.05 8.82
N HIS A 42 -26.88 -11.90 8.12
CA HIS A 42 -25.70 -11.22 8.62
C HIS A 42 -26.00 -9.77 9.01
N ILE A 43 -26.71 -9.02 8.17
CA ILE A 43 -27.13 -7.64 8.46
C ILE A 43 -28.03 -7.59 9.69
N ARG A 44 -29.03 -8.48 9.81
CA ARG A 44 -29.92 -8.55 10.97
C ARG A 44 -29.15 -8.83 12.26
N ASP A 45 -28.20 -9.75 12.22
CA ASP A 45 -27.37 -10.09 13.38
C ASP A 45 -26.41 -8.95 13.75
N GLN A 46 -25.90 -8.20 12.77
CA GLN A 46 -25.16 -6.98 13.04
C GLN A 46 -26.04 -5.91 13.67
N VAL A 47 -27.25 -5.64 13.14
CA VAL A 47 -28.19 -4.65 13.70
C VAL A 47 -28.59 -5.02 15.14
N ARG A 48 -28.89 -6.29 15.41
CA ARG A 48 -29.18 -6.77 16.78
C ARG A 48 -28.02 -6.53 17.73
N ARG A 49 -26.79 -6.89 17.32
CA ARG A 49 -25.58 -6.64 18.11
C ARG A 49 -25.37 -5.16 18.39
N ARG A 50 -25.51 -4.28 17.38
CA ARG A 50 -25.37 -2.83 17.57
C ARG A 50 -26.41 -2.28 18.55
N ASN A 51 -27.67 -2.69 18.42
CA ASN A 51 -28.74 -2.27 19.34
C ASN A 51 -28.50 -2.77 20.77
N GLN A 52 -27.99 -3.99 20.93
CA GLN A 52 -27.61 -4.52 22.24
C GLN A 52 -26.48 -3.70 22.86
N TRP A 53 -25.42 -3.41 22.08
CA TRP A 53 -24.28 -2.63 22.52
C TRP A 53 -24.64 -1.20 22.92
N HIS A 54 -25.49 -0.54 22.14
CA HIS A 54 -26.00 0.80 22.45
C HIS A 54 -26.80 0.82 23.76
N ARG A 55 -27.63 -0.20 24.01
CA ARG A 55 -28.43 -0.31 25.24
C ARG A 55 -27.62 -0.66 26.49
N SER A 56 -26.50 -1.37 26.33
CA SER A 56 -25.70 -1.85 27.45
C SER A 56 -24.84 -0.78 28.12
N GLY A 57 -24.78 0.45 27.59
CA GLY A 57 -24.00 1.54 28.19
C GLY A 57 -22.50 1.23 28.31
N ILE A 58 -21.99 0.33 27.46
CA ILE A 58 -20.59 -0.08 27.48
C ILE A 58 -19.73 1.12 27.12
N VAL A 59 -18.76 1.47 27.97
CA VAL A 59 -17.73 2.42 27.61
C VAL A 59 -16.69 1.68 26.77
N VAL A 60 -16.53 2.07 25.52
CA VAL A 60 -15.49 1.50 24.66
C VAL A 60 -14.17 2.17 25.02
N GLY A 61 -13.30 1.43 25.72
CA GLY A 61 -11.92 1.87 25.95
C GLY A 61 -11.16 1.99 24.62
N ARG A 62 -10.38 3.06 24.47
CA ARG A 62 -9.45 3.19 23.34
C ARG A 62 -8.35 2.13 23.50
N PRO A 63 -8.12 1.25 22.51
CA PRO A 63 -7.09 0.24 22.61
C PRO A 63 -5.72 0.91 22.67
N ASP A 64 -4.82 0.35 23.46
CA ASP A 64 -3.43 0.78 23.49
C ASP A 64 -2.71 0.26 22.23
N LEU A 65 -1.95 1.13 21.56
CA LEU A 65 -1.24 0.79 20.33
C LEU A 65 -0.22 -0.34 20.57
N ARG A 66 0.43 -0.40 21.75
CA ARG A 66 1.37 -1.50 22.04
C ARG A 66 0.63 -2.83 22.10
N THR A 67 -0.53 -2.86 22.73
CA THR A 67 -1.41 -4.04 22.79
C THR A 67 -1.85 -4.50 21.39
N LEU A 68 -2.18 -3.58 20.47
CA LEU A 68 -2.52 -3.90 19.08
C LEU A 68 -1.33 -4.45 18.29
N LEU A 69 -0.11 -3.96 18.57
CA LEU A 69 1.12 -4.41 17.90
C LEU A 69 1.59 -5.80 18.39
N SER A 70 1.23 -6.18 19.62
CA SER A 70 1.63 -7.46 20.22
C SER A 70 0.74 -8.64 19.83
N ASP A 71 -0.45 -8.41 19.29
CA ASP A 71 -1.37 -9.49 18.91
C ASP A 71 -1.00 -10.13 17.56
N LYS A 72 -0.68 -11.43 17.60
CA LYS A 72 -0.18 -12.20 16.45
C LYS A 72 -1.29 -12.75 15.55
N GLY A 73 -2.56 -12.69 15.99
CA GLY A 73 -3.65 -13.47 15.40
C GLY A 73 -4.51 -12.73 14.36
N ALA A 74 -4.60 -11.40 14.43
CA ALA A 74 -5.38 -10.61 13.49
C ALA A 74 -4.57 -9.40 13.02
N GLY A 75 -4.51 -9.18 11.71
CA GLY A 75 -3.83 -8.00 11.17
C GLY A 75 -4.37 -6.72 11.81
N ILE A 76 -3.47 -5.82 12.21
CA ILE A 76 -3.76 -4.56 12.92
C ILE A 76 -4.93 -3.80 12.27
N ALA A 77 -4.97 -3.73 10.93
CA ALA A 77 -6.05 -3.10 10.19
C ALA A 77 -7.43 -3.69 10.49
N ARG A 78 -7.53 -5.03 10.63
CA ARG A 78 -8.78 -5.71 10.98
C ARG A 78 -9.22 -5.33 12.39
N GLN A 79 -8.29 -5.25 13.34
CA GLN A 79 -8.59 -4.88 14.72
C GLN A 79 -9.05 -3.43 14.84
N ILE A 80 -8.35 -2.50 14.18
CA ILE A 80 -8.75 -1.09 14.10
C ILE A 80 -10.13 -0.95 13.49
N ASN A 81 -10.41 -1.66 12.39
CA ASN A 81 -11.72 -1.62 11.74
C ASN A 81 -12.84 -2.16 12.64
N LEU A 82 -12.60 -3.26 13.36
CA LEU A 82 -13.56 -3.82 14.31
C LEU A 82 -13.83 -2.87 15.48
N HIS A 83 -12.77 -2.28 16.05
CA HIS A 83 -12.88 -1.28 17.12
C HIS A 83 -13.67 -0.05 16.66
N ASN A 84 -13.30 0.54 15.53
CA ASN A 84 -13.96 1.73 15.00
C ASN A 84 -15.44 1.46 14.66
N ALA A 85 -15.76 0.29 14.10
CA ALA A 85 -17.13 -0.13 13.84
C ALA A 85 -17.94 -0.30 15.14
N PHE A 86 -17.32 -0.81 16.20
CA PHE A 86 -17.93 -0.95 17.52
C PHE A 86 -18.17 0.42 18.19
N CYS A 87 -17.19 1.34 18.16
CA CYS A 87 -17.36 2.72 18.63
C CYS A 87 -18.53 3.43 17.92
N ALA A 88 -18.62 3.30 16.60
CA ALA A 88 -19.71 3.85 15.80
C ALA A 88 -21.08 3.23 16.13
N ALA A 89 -21.12 2.02 16.68
CA ALA A 89 -22.36 1.36 17.08
C ALA A 89 -22.82 1.76 18.49
N VAL A 90 -21.89 1.90 19.43
CA VAL A 90 -22.17 2.15 20.85
C VAL A 90 -22.49 3.62 21.09
N SER A 91 -21.70 4.53 20.51
CA SER A 91 -21.78 5.98 20.75
C SER A 91 -21.94 6.75 19.43
N PRO A 92 -23.06 6.60 18.70
CA PRO A 92 -23.21 7.16 17.35
C PRO A 92 -23.12 8.69 17.26
N HIS A 93 -23.28 9.41 18.37
CA HIS A 93 -23.16 10.87 18.41
C HIS A 93 -21.74 11.36 18.70
N ASP A 94 -20.87 10.54 19.30
CA ASP A 94 -19.51 10.93 19.72
C ASP A 94 -18.43 9.94 19.26
N TRP A 95 -18.77 8.98 18.39
CA TRP A 95 -17.87 7.89 18.00
C TRP A 95 -16.54 8.40 17.43
N LYS A 96 -16.54 9.56 16.77
CA LYS A 96 -15.34 10.19 16.19
C LYS A 96 -14.27 10.47 17.23
N ALA A 97 -14.64 10.82 18.47
CA ALA A 97 -13.70 11.03 19.56
C ALA A 97 -13.03 9.72 20.03
N HIS A 98 -13.62 8.57 19.69
CA HIS A 98 -13.18 7.22 20.09
C HIS A 98 -12.62 6.40 18.92
N VAL A 99 -12.50 7.00 17.72
CA VAL A 99 -11.87 6.37 16.56
C VAL A 99 -10.39 6.21 16.83
N PHE A 100 -9.90 4.99 16.64
CA PHE A 100 -8.49 4.70 16.57
C PHE A 100 -7.98 5.01 15.16
N ASP A 101 -7.01 5.91 15.08
CA ASP A 101 -6.36 6.38 13.87
C ASP A 101 -4.86 6.36 14.08
N LEU A 102 -4.15 5.55 13.29
CA LEU A 102 -2.70 5.42 13.39
C LEU A 102 -1.97 6.77 13.29
N THR A 103 -2.51 7.76 12.58
CA THR A 103 -1.90 9.09 12.49
C THR A 103 -1.85 9.78 13.86
N THR A 104 -2.93 9.67 14.63
CA THR A 104 -3.08 10.32 15.94
C THR A 104 -2.53 9.44 17.06
N ASP A 105 -2.85 8.15 17.05
CA ASP A 105 -2.51 7.19 18.10
C ASP A 105 -1.02 6.86 18.17
N VAL A 106 -0.33 6.82 17.03
CA VAL A 106 1.12 6.57 17.00
C VAL A 106 1.88 7.73 17.66
N LEU A 107 1.48 8.97 17.42
CA LEU A 107 2.07 10.14 18.06
C LEU A 107 1.79 10.16 19.58
N GLN A 108 0.58 9.77 20.00
CA GLN A 108 0.19 9.72 21.41
C GLN A 108 0.83 8.56 22.18
N SER A 109 1.20 7.47 21.50
CA SER A 109 1.82 6.29 22.13
C SER A 109 3.24 6.52 22.66
N GLY A 110 3.86 7.65 22.32
CA GLY A 110 5.28 7.92 22.58
C GLY A 110 6.24 7.07 21.73
N LEU A 111 5.73 6.20 20.85
CA LEU A 111 6.53 5.43 19.91
C LEU A 111 7.11 6.30 18.80
N ILE A 112 6.51 7.45 18.50
CA ILE A 112 7.08 8.45 17.59
C ILE A 112 7.10 9.79 18.31
N ASN A 113 8.30 10.36 18.43
CA ASN A 113 8.51 11.71 18.94
C ASN A 113 8.91 12.60 17.77
N TYR A 114 8.20 13.71 17.59
CA TYR A 114 8.53 14.65 16.52
C TYR A 114 9.42 15.79 17.04
N ASP A 115 10.63 15.89 16.51
CA ASP A 115 11.53 17.02 16.75
C ASP A 115 11.29 18.07 15.66
N HIS A 116 10.48 19.07 16.00
CA HIS A 116 10.16 20.18 15.11
C HIS A 116 11.39 21.01 14.71
N ALA A 117 12.39 21.12 15.59
CA ALA A 117 13.58 21.93 15.32
C ALA A 117 14.53 21.22 14.35
N ALA A 118 14.62 19.90 14.45
CA ALA A 118 15.41 19.08 13.54
C ALA A 118 14.67 18.70 12.25
N GLY A 119 13.34 18.75 12.23
CA GLY A 119 12.51 18.28 11.11
C GLY A 119 12.51 16.76 10.99
N VAL A 120 12.52 16.06 12.13
CA VAL A 120 12.75 14.61 12.20
C VAL A 120 11.70 13.93 13.10
N LEU A 121 11.19 12.81 12.62
CA LEU A 121 10.37 11.84 13.36
C LEU A 121 11.30 10.79 13.98
N ARG A 122 11.44 10.81 15.30
CA ARG A 122 12.17 9.78 16.05
C ARG A 122 11.23 8.65 16.40
N MET A 123 11.44 7.49 15.76
CA MET A 123 10.69 6.28 16.04
C MET A 123 11.41 5.43 17.07
N GLN A 124 10.76 5.18 18.20
CA GLN A 124 11.23 4.24 19.20
C GLN A 124 10.85 2.82 18.81
N ARG A 125 11.84 1.94 18.80
CA ARG A 125 11.62 0.51 18.58
C ARG A 125 11.11 -0.16 19.86
N LEU A 126 10.24 -1.16 19.70
CA LEU A 126 9.83 -2.03 20.79
C LEU A 126 11.04 -2.83 21.34
N PRO A 127 11.19 -2.95 22.67
CA PRO A 127 12.31 -3.67 23.24
C PRO A 127 12.21 -5.18 22.93
N PRO A 128 13.34 -5.91 22.92
CA PRO A 128 13.39 -7.33 22.54
C PRO A 128 12.37 -8.27 23.22
N PRO A 129 11.99 -8.10 24.50
CA PRO A 129 10.98 -8.95 25.15
C PRO A 129 9.59 -8.87 24.49
N ASP A 130 9.30 -7.76 23.81
CA ASP A 130 7.98 -7.46 23.24
C ASP A 130 7.86 -7.88 21.77
N LEU A 131 8.94 -8.45 21.19
CA LEU A 131 9.01 -8.80 19.77
C LEU A 131 8.90 -10.31 19.56
N ALA A 132 7.97 -10.71 18.69
CA ALA A 132 7.79 -12.09 18.31
C ALA A 132 8.83 -12.52 17.25
N GLY A 133 9.64 -13.55 17.54
CA GLY A 133 10.50 -14.21 16.54
C GLY A 133 11.97 -14.35 16.95
N HIS A 134 12.81 -14.86 16.04
CA HIS A 134 14.24 -15.04 16.28
C HIS A 134 14.99 -13.69 16.26
N PRO A 135 15.60 -13.24 17.38
CA PRO A 135 16.17 -11.90 17.54
C PRO A 135 17.55 -11.72 16.88
N VAL A 136 17.93 -12.57 15.92
CA VAL A 136 19.27 -12.50 15.29
C VAL A 136 19.50 -11.15 14.62
N LEU A 137 18.46 -10.56 14.03
CA LEU A 137 18.53 -9.24 13.42
C LEU A 137 18.34 -8.08 14.42
N HIS A 138 18.09 -8.34 15.70
CA HIS A 138 17.86 -7.31 16.72
C HIS A 138 19.15 -6.77 17.35
N GLN A 139 20.16 -7.62 17.53
CA GLN A 139 21.35 -7.29 18.32
C GLN A 139 22.17 -6.11 17.77
N ASN A 140 22.13 -5.90 16.45
CA ASN A 140 22.94 -4.87 15.77
C ASN A 140 22.16 -3.64 15.33
N ARG A 141 20.91 -3.50 15.76
CA ARG A 141 20.05 -2.40 15.31
C ARG A 141 19.86 -1.37 16.42
N GLN A 142 19.74 -0.11 16.03
CA GLN A 142 19.53 0.99 16.97
C GLN A 142 18.14 0.88 17.63
N MET A 143 18.04 1.40 18.86
CA MET A 143 16.79 1.42 19.64
C MET A 143 15.84 2.53 19.19
N HIS A 144 16.36 3.52 18.47
CA HIS A 144 15.61 4.58 17.85
C HIS A 144 16.09 4.75 16.41
N GLU A 145 15.19 5.17 15.54
CA GLU A 145 15.49 5.54 14.16
C GLU A 145 14.93 6.93 13.92
N ASP A 146 15.73 7.80 13.35
CA ASP A 146 15.39 9.18 13.04
C ASP A 146 15.04 9.27 11.55
N LEU A 147 13.81 9.68 11.24
CA LEU A 147 13.32 9.85 9.86
C LEU A 147 13.02 11.30 9.56
N ALA A 148 13.50 11.81 8.44
CA ALA A 148 13.14 13.12 7.94
C ALA A 148 11.63 13.24 7.75
N ASP A 149 11.06 14.39 8.13
CA ASP A 149 9.74 14.76 7.66
C ASP A 149 9.76 15.06 6.14
N ILE A 150 8.59 15.28 5.55
CA ILE A 150 8.48 15.50 4.10
C ILE A 150 9.24 16.76 3.66
N ALA A 151 9.23 17.82 4.47
CA ALA A 151 9.91 19.07 4.13
C ALA A 151 11.44 18.90 4.13
N THR A 152 11.96 18.27 5.18
CA THR A 152 13.37 17.97 5.38
C THR A 152 13.86 16.99 4.33
N PHE A 153 13.08 15.93 4.04
CA PHE A 153 13.38 15.00 2.95
C PHE A 153 13.51 15.74 1.62
N ARG A 154 12.53 16.58 1.26
CA ARG A 154 12.57 17.35 0.00
C ARG A 154 13.77 18.27 -0.08
N SER A 155 14.11 18.95 1.02
CA SER A 155 15.28 19.80 1.10
C SER A 155 16.57 19.01 0.90
N ARG A 156 16.73 17.89 1.62
CA ARG A 156 17.90 17.00 1.51
C ARG A 156 18.01 16.41 0.12
N PHE A 157 16.91 15.95 -0.45
CA PHE A 157 16.87 15.38 -1.79
C PHE A 157 17.20 16.42 -2.86
N HIS A 158 16.72 17.65 -2.72
CA HIS A 158 17.10 18.75 -3.61
C HIS A 158 18.60 19.03 -3.57
N VAL A 159 19.21 19.07 -2.37
CA VAL A 159 20.66 19.26 -2.21
C VAL A 159 21.44 18.08 -2.78
N MET A 160 21.05 16.85 -2.47
CA MET A 160 21.71 15.62 -2.94
C MET A 160 21.71 15.53 -4.46
N THR A 161 20.60 15.88 -5.11
CA THR A 161 20.47 15.90 -6.57
C THR A 161 21.00 17.18 -7.21
N ASN A 162 21.48 18.15 -6.43
CA ASN A 162 21.79 19.50 -6.88
C ASN A 162 20.67 20.13 -7.75
N GLY A 163 19.42 19.84 -7.40
CA GLY A 163 18.24 20.29 -8.14
C GLY A 163 18.05 19.66 -9.51
N ALA A 164 18.78 18.61 -9.90
CA ALA A 164 18.69 17.98 -11.22
C ALA A 164 17.26 17.55 -11.61
N LEU A 165 16.46 17.12 -10.62
CA LEU A 165 15.08 16.66 -10.83
C LEU A 165 14.02 17.74 -10.55
N THR A 166 14.42 19.00 -10.40
CA THR A 166 13.49 20.09 -10.11
C THR A 166 12.48 20.28 -11.24
N GLY A 167 11.20 20.21 -10.91
CA GLY A 167 10.11 20.34 -11.89
C GLY A 167 9.66 19.03 -12.52
N LEU A 168 10.24 17.87 -12.14
CA LEU A 168 9.68 16.57 -12.48
C LEU A 168 8.44 16.31 -11.61
N THR A 169 7.25 16.37 -12.20
CA THR A 169 5.97 16.27 -11.46
C THR A 169 5.11 15.07 -11.85
N SER A 170 5.58 14.22 -12.75
CA SER A 170 4.84 13.03 -13.18
C SER A 170 4.59 12.08 -12.00
N ARG A 171 3.33 11.65 -11.85
CA ARG A 171 2.92 10.69 -10.81
C ARG A 171 3.38 9.26 -11.12
N ASP A 172 3.78 9.01 -12.36
CA ASP A 172 4.24 7.71 -12.84
C ASP A 172 5.75 7.52 -12.67
N ILE A 173 6.44 8.45 -11.97
CA ILE A 173 7.86 8.38 -11.67
C ILE A 173 8.04 8.40 -10.16
N ILE A 174 8.68 7.35 -9.64
CA ILE A 174 8.88 7.13 -8.21
C ILE A 174 10.39 7.09 -7.95
N VAL A 175 10.88 7.99 -7.11
CA VAL A 175 12.26 7.93 -6.62
C VAL A 175 12.36 6.80 -5.61
N SER A 176 13.43 6.03 -5.65
CA SER A 176 13.65 4.89 -4.76
C SER A 176 15.15 4.68 -4.47
N GLY A 177 15.44 3.54 -3.84
CA GLY A 177 16.79 3.06 -3.62
C GLY A 177 17.54 3.80 -2.52
N GLY A 178 18.87 3.72 -2.60
CA GLY A 178 19.77 4.25 -1.57
C GLY A 178 19.65 5.76 -1.37
N SER A 179 19.37 6.49 -2.44
CA SER A 179 19.20 7.96 -2.42
C SER A 179 18.03 8.41 -1.54
N VAL A 180 16.91 7.71 -1.61
CA VAL A 180 15.73 7.97 -0.77
C VAL A 180 16.03 7.62 0.67
N LEU A 181 16.62 6.44 0.91
CA LEU A 181 16.99 6.02 2.26
C LEU A 181 17.92 7.03 2.92
N ALA A 182 18.96 7.48 2.21
CA ALA A 182 19.89 8.49 2.70
C ALA A 182 19.17 9.81 3.03
N CYS A 183 18.33 10.33 2.15
CA CYS A 183 17.61 11.57 2.44
C CYS A 183 16.64 11.44 3.62
N LEU A 184 16.12 10.23 3.88
CA LEU A 184 15.26 9.93 5.00
C LEU A 184 16.01 9.79 6.33
N THR A 185 17.11 9.04 6.39
CA THR A 185 17.74 8.65 7.67
C THR A 185 18.94 9.50 8.07
N THR A 186 19.56 10.20 7.12
CA THR A 186 20.86 10.87 7.33
C THR A 186 20.70 12.29 7.87
N ALA A 187 21.50 12.69 8.86
CA ALA A 187 21.51 14.07 9.35
C ALA A 187 21.94 15.07 8.24
N PRO A 188 21.54 16.36 8.29
CA PRO A 188 21.85 17.33 7.23
C PRO A 188 23.34 17.43 6.87
N SER A 189 24.23 17.28 7.87
CA SER A 189 25.69 17.32 7.67
C SER A 189 26.27 16.13 6.92
N GLN A 190 25.54 15.01 6.87
CA GLN A 190 25.96 13.78 6.19
C GLN A 190 25.26 13.64 4.81
N ALA A 191 24.29 14.49 4.48
CA ALA A 191 23.61 14.45 3.18
C ALA A 191 24.58 14.65 1.99
N THR A 192 25.70 15.34 2.21
CA THR A 192 26.75 15.53 1.22
C THR A 192 27.53 14.25 0.90
N GLU A 193 27.54 13.26 1.78
CA GLU A 193 28.20 11.96 1.54
C GLU A 193 27.53 11.18 0.39
N TYR A 194 26.28 11.53 0.07
CA TYR A 194 25.46 10.87 -0.95
C TYR A 194 25.35 11.66 -2.26
N VAL A 195 26.08 12.77 -2.42
CA VAL A 195 26.15 13.54 -3.67
C VAL A 195 26.67 12.68 -4.83
N ARG A 196 27.37 11.58 -4.53
CA ARG A 196 27.86 10.61 -5.52
C ARG A 196 27.00 9.35 -5.62
N SER A 197 25.87 9.28 -4.91
CA SER A 197 24.96 8.15 -5.01
C SER A 197 24.21 8.21 -6.33
N ASP A 198 23.99 7.04 -6.92
CA ASP A 198 23.05 6.90 -8.02
C ASP A 198 21.62 7.22 -7.53
N ILE A 199 20.78 7.69 -8.45
CA ILE A 199 19.37 7.98 -8.22
C ILE A 199 18.54 6.95 -8.98
N ASP A 200 17.86 6.09 -8.24
CA ASP A 200 16.96 5.09 -8.82
C ASP A 200 15.58 5.71 -9.06
N LEU A 201 15.14 5.70 -10.33
CA LEU A 201 13.80 6.12 -10.73
C LEU A 201 13.02 4.91 -11.26
N PHE A 202 11.91 4.59 -10.61
CA PHE A 202 10.95 3.61 -11.07
C PHE A 202 9.88 4.30 -11.92
N VAL A 203 9.68 3.82 -13.13
CA VAL A 203 8.69 4.35 -14.08
C VAL A 203 7.53 3.37 -14.19
N THR A 204 6.33 3.79 -13.79
CA THR A 204 5.12 2.98 -13.86
C THR A 204 4.36 3.27 -15.16
N ALA A 205 4.72 2.55 -16.21
CA ALA A 205 4.10 2.69 -17.53
C ALA A 205 3.29 1.45 -17.92
N ARG A 206 2.11 1.65 -18.52
CA ARG A 206 1.26 0.53 -19.00
C ARG A 206 1.65 0.04 -20.40
N THR A 207 2.31 0.88 -21.18
CA THR A 207 2.75 0.58 -22.55
C THR A 207 4.17 1.06 -22.78
N THR A 208 4.88 0.42 -23.71
CA THR A 208 6.23 0.84 -24.12
C THR A 208 6.26 2.31 -24.60
N SER A 209 5.22 2.76 -25.31
CA SER A 209 5.12 4.16 -25.76
C SER A 209 5.01 5.12 -24.57
N SER A 210 4.22 4.79 -23.55
CA SER A 210 4.14 5.61 -22.33
C SER A 210 5.44 5.62 -21.53
N ALA A 211 6.15 4.48 -21.47
CA ALA A 211 7.45 4.38 -20.82
C ALA A 211 8.48 5.30 -21.50
N ARG A 212 8.53 5.26 -22.85
CA ARG A 212 9.44 6.13 -23.64
C ARG A 212 9.12 7.62 -23.45
N ALA A 213 7.85 7.97 -23.37
CA ALA A 213 7.45 9.36 -23.12
C ALA A 213 7.93 9.85 -21.74
N LEU A 214 7.79 9.02 -20.70
CA LEU A 214 8.25 9.33 -19.34
C LEU A 214 9.79 9.45 -19.27
N VAL A 215 10.53 8.58 -19.97
CA VAL A 215 11.99 8.71 -20.11
C VAL A 215 12.35 10.03 -20.81
N GLY A 216 11.63 10.41 -21.86
CA GLY A 216 11.83 11.70 -22.54
C GLY A 216 11.54 12.91 -21.66
N GLU A 217 10.55 12.82 -20.76
CA GLU A 217 10.26 13.84 -19.75
C GLU A 217 11.43 13.98 -18.76
N ILE A 218 11.96 12.87 -18.26
CA ILE A 218 13.14 12.86 -17.38
C ILE A 218 14.33 13.52 -18.08
N GLU A 219 14.64 13.11 -19.31
CA GLU A 219 15.74 13.70 -20.10
C GLU A 219 15.53 15.21 -20.32
N THR A 220 14.29 15.64 -20.56
CA THR A 220 13.95 17.06 -20.73
C THR A 220 14.23 17.85 -19.45
N VAL A 221 13.82 17.33 -18.29
CA VAL A 221 14.07 17.97 -16.99
C VAL A 221 15.56 18.01 -16.67
N LEU A 222 16.28 16.90 -16.87
CA LEU A 222 17.73 16.84 -16.66
C LEU A 222 18.47 17.84 -17.56
N ASN A 223 18.13 17.88 -18.85
CA ASN A 223 18.73 18.81 -19.80
C ASN A 223 18.44 20.28 -19.47
N LYS A 224 17.32 20.57 -18.82
CA LYS A 224 16.99 21.92 -18.35
C LYS A 224 17.80 22.31 -17.11
N ASN A 225 18.02 21.38 -16.19
CA ASN A 225 18.57 21.68 -14.87
C ASN A 225 20.08 21.46 -14.74
N ILE A 226 20.67 20.62 -15.60
CA ILE A 226 22.10 20.31 -15.58
C ILE A 226 22.79 21.07 -16.72
N PRO A 227 23.66 22.06 -16.43
CA PRO A 227 24.50 22.69 -17.44
C PRO A 227 25.32 21.61 -18.16
N SER A 228 25.46 21.73 -19.48
CA SER A 228 26.28 20.79 -20.26
C SER A 228 25.76 19.33 -20.26
N PHE A 229 24.49 19.07 -19.91
CA PHE A 229 23.92 17.71 -19.88
C PHE A 229 24.21 16.90 -21.16
N LYS A 230 24.04 17.53 -22.33
CA LYS A 230 24.26 16.89 -23.64
C LYS A 230 25.72 16.62 -23.98
N THR A 231 26.66 17.35 -23.39
CA THR A 231 28.09 17.21 -23.69
C THR A 231 28.78 16.29 -22.71
N ASP A 232 28.35 16.32 -21.44
CA ASP A 232 29.08 15.69 -20.34
C ASP A 232 28.49 14.33 -19.96
N PHE A 233 27.23 14.05 -20.34
CA PHE A 233 26.52 12.84 -19.95
C PHE A 233 26.14 11.99 -21.17
N ARG A 234 26.21 10.67 -20.99
CA ARG A 234 25.78 9.68 -21.98
C ARG A 234 24.55 8.94 -21.47
N VAL A 235 23.51 8.90 -22.29
CA VAL A 235 22.33 8.07 -22.03
C VAL A 235 22.58 6.68 -22.59
N PHE A 236 22.71 5.70 -21.70
CA PHE A 236 22.75 4.28 -22.07
C PHE A 236 21.35 3.69 -21.98
N ARG A 237 20.95 2.95 -23.01
CA ARG A 237 19.68 2.21 -23.04
C ARG A 237 20.02 0.75 -23.25
N SER A 238 19.69 -0.09 -22.27
CA SER A 238 19.84 -1.54 -22.41
C SER A 238 18.92 -2.03 -23.54
N PRO A 239 19.33 -3.00 -24.36
CA PRO A 239 18.45 -3.63 -25.33
C PRO A 239 17.26 -4.28 -24.61
N ASP A 240 16.08 -4.17 -25.21
CA ASP A 240 14.86 -4.89 -24.80
C ASP A 240 15.05 -6.41 -24.90
#